data_AF-A0A6A2YG95-F1
#
_entry.id   AF-A0A6A2YG95-F1
#
_cell.length_a   1.000
_cell.length_b   1.000
_cell.length_c   1.000
_cell.angle_alpha   90.00
_cell.angle_beta   90.00
_cell.angle_gamma   90.00
#
_symmetry.space_group_name_H-M   'P 1'
#
loop_
_entity.id
_entity.type
_entity.pdbx_description
1 polymer ?
#
loop_
_entity_poly.entity_id
_entity_poly.type
_entity_poly.pdbx_seq_one_letter_code
_entity_poly.pdbx_strand_id
1 'polypeptide(L)'
;MTGSPDALFDYIASALAKFVATESEGLHFSPDRQRELGFTFSFPVRQTSISSGTLIKWTKGFSIDDTVDQDVVGELTKAMERIGLDMRVTALVNDTIGTLAGGRYNNPDVVAAVILGTGTNAAYVERAHAIPKWHGLLPKSGDMVINMEWGNFRSSHLPVT
;
A
#
# COMPACT_ATOMS: atom_id res chain seq x y z
N MET A 1 6.10 -15.31 11.69
CA MET A 1 4.85 -15.89 11.18
C MET A 1 5.17 -16.70 9.94
N THR A 2 4.83 -17.99 9.98
CA THR A 2 4.94 -18.93 8.84
C THR A 2 3.56 -19.47 8.54
N GLY A 3 3.33 -19.93 7.31
CA GLY A 3 2.01 -20.42 6.88
C GLY A 3 1.89 -20.42 5.36
N SER A 4 0.66 -20.52 4.86
CA SER A 4 0.35 -20.37 3.43
C SER A 4 -0.16 -18.96 3.11
N PRO A 5 -0.06 -18.51 1.85
CA PRO A 5 -0.67 -17.26 1.39
C PRO A 5 -2.18 -17.25 1.68
N ASP A 6 -2.87 -18.32 1.30
CA ASP A 6 -4.31 -18.46 1.52
C ASP A 6 -4.70 -18.27 2.99
N ALA A 7 -3.98 -18.88 3.94
CA ALA A 7 -4.29 -18.73 5.36
C ALA A 7 -4.17 -17.28 5.84
N LEU A 8 -3.17 -16.53 5.35
CA LEU A 8 -3.00 -15.12 5.70
C LEU A 8 -4.11 -14.25 5.08
N PHE A 9 -4.33 -14.37 3.77
CA PHE A 9 -5.29 -13.51 3.07
C PHE A 9 -6.74 -13.87 3.39
N ASP A 10 -7.08 -15.13 3.60
CA ASP A 10 -8.41 -15.55 4.05
C ASP A 10 -8.74 -15.02 5.45
N TYR A 11 -7.74 -15.00 6.35
CA TYR A 11 -7.89 -14.38 7.66
C TYR A 11 -8.18 -12.87 7.54
N ILE A 12 -7.42 -12.16 6.69
CA ILE A 12 -7.61 -10.73 6.44
C ILE A 12 -9.01 -10.47 5.84
N ALA A 13 -9.40 -11.21 4.80
CA ALA A 13 -10.70 -11.06 4.15
C ALA A 13 -11.86 -11.36 5.12
N SER A 14 -11.73 -12.41 5.95
CA SER A 14 -12.73 -12.76 6.96
C SER A 14 -12.85 -11.68 8.05
N ALA A 15 -11.73 -11.10 8.50
CA ALA A 15 -11.74 -10.01 9.46
C ALA A 15 -12.38 -8.74 8.87
N LEU A 16 -12.07 -8.44 7.60
CA LEU A 16 -12.67 -7.32 6.87
C LEU A 16 -14.19 -7.49 6.69
N ALA A 17 -14.66 -8.68 6.32
CA ALA A 17 -16.09 -8.97 6.19
C ALA A 17 -16.84 -8.78 7.52
N LYS A 18 -16.25 -9.25 8.64
CA LYS A 18 -16.80 -9.02 9.98
C LYS A 18 -16.87 -7.53 10.31
N PHE A 19 -15.84 -6.76 9.97
CA PHE A 19 -15.83 -5.31 10.20
C PHE A 19 -16.92 -4.59 9.39
N VAL A 20 -17.04 -4.88 8.09
CA VAL A 20 -18.07 -4.29 7.22
C VAL A 20 -19.48 -4.59 7.73
N ALA A 21 -19.72 -5.78 8.29
CA ALA A 21 -21.00 -6.16 8.86
C ALA A 21 -21.38 -5.37 10.13
N THR A 22 -20.45 -4.61 10.75
CA THR A 22 -20.73 -3.76 11.91
C THR A 22 -21.15 -2.33 11.56
N GLU A 23 -21.12 -1.96 10.28
CA GLU A 23 -21.53 -0.63 9.84
C GLU A 23 -23.03 -0.39 10.14
N SER A 24 -23.34 0.79 10.70
CA SER A 24 -24.72 1.20 10.97
C SER A 24 -25.53 1.34 9.69
N GLU A 25 -26.85 1.13 9.76
CA GLU A 25 -27.77 1.12 8.62
C GLU A 25 -27.70 2.37 7.70
N GLY A 26 -27.24 3.51 8.22
CA GLY A 26 -27.08 4.76 7.45
C GLY A 26 -25.80 4.88 6.60
N LEU A 27 -24.87 3.92 6.69
CA LEU A 27 -23.64 3.86 5.89
C LEU A 27 -23.70 2.77 4.81
N HIS A 28 -24.84 2.10 4.65
CA HIS A 28 -25.03 1.15 3.58
C HIS A 28 -24.96 1.88 2.23
N PHE A 29 -23.89 1.58 1.49
CA PHE A 29 -23.73 2.02 0.11
C PHE A 29 -24.94 1.55 -0.71
N SER A 30 -25.34 2.36 -1.69
CA SER A 30 -26.36 1.96 -2.67
C SER A 30 -26.03 0.58 -3.24
N PRO A 31 -27.03 -0.31 -3.45
CA PRO A 31 -26.80 -1.65 -4.00
C PRO A 31 -25.98 -1.66 -5.30
N ASP A 32 -26.02 -0.56 -6.04
CA ASP A 32 -25.33 -0.39 -7.33
C ASP A 32 -23.86 0.04 -7.20
N ARG A 33 -23.33 0.23 -5.98
CA ARG A 33 -21.96 0.69 -5.76
C ARG A 33 -21.14 -0.35 -5.01
N GLN A 34 -20.24 -0.99 -5.74
CA GLN A 34 -19.20 -1.84 -5.17
C GLN A 34 -18.32 -1.04 -4.20
N ARG A 35 -18.01 -1.62 -3.04
CA ARG A 35 -17.14 -1.00 -2.03
C ARG A 35 -15.69 -0.91 -2.53
N GLU A 36 -15.00 0.15 -2.17
CA GLU A 36 -13.61 0.38 -2.59
C GLU A 36 -12.67 0.35 -1.36
N LEU A 37 -11.50 -0.27 -1.53
CA LEU A 37 -10.50 -0.43 -0.48
C LEU A 37 -9.14 0.11 -0.94
N GLY A 38 -8.53 0.93 -0.09
CA GLY A 38 -7.09 1.19 -0.13
C GLY A 38 -6.35 0.14 0.69
N PHE A 39 -5.45 -0.61 0.06
CA PHE A 39 -4.67 -1.66 0.70
C PHE A 39 -3.26 -1.17 1.00
N THR A 40 -3.02 -0.80 2.26
CA THR A 40 -1.66 -0.47 2.73
C THR A 40 -0.88 -1.75 3.03
N PHE A 41 0.14 -2.04 2.23
CA PHE A 41 0.96 -3.24 2.37
C PHE A 41 2.43 -2.87 2.55
N SER A 42 2.83 -2.63 3.80
CA SER A 42 4.16 -2.12 4.19
C SER A 42 5.25 -3.20 4.21
N PHE A 43 5.42 -3.87 3.08
CA PHE A 43 6.53 -4.76 2.77
C PHE A 43 7.19 -4.33 1.46
N PRO A 44 8.44 -4.73 1.19
CA PRO A 44 9.09 -4.47 -0.08
C PRO A 44 8.27 -5.04 -1.26
N VAL A 45 7.65 -4.18 -2.05
CA VAL A 45 6.82 -4.54 -3.20
C VAL A 45 7.36 -3.83 -4.44
N ARG A 46 7.40 -4.56 -5.56
CA ARG A 46 7.56 -3.98 -6.89
C ARG A 46 6.17 -3.62 -7.40
N GLN A 47 5.77 -2.37 -7.19
CA GLN A 47 4.47 -1.88 -7.62
C GLN A 47 4.42 -1.76 -9.15
N THR A 48 3.43 -2.39 -9.78
CA THR A 48 3.29 -2.45 -11.25
C THR A 48 2.16 -1.55 -11.77
N SER A 49 1.21 -1.20 -10.91
CA SER A 49 0.17 -0.19 -11.16
C SER A 49 -0.29 0.43 -9.84
N ILE A 50 -1.26 1.36 -9.89
CA ILE A 50 -1.85 1.90 -8.65
C ILE A 50 -2.48 0.81 -7.78
N SER A 51 -2.99 -0.28 -8.37
CA SER A 51 -3.74 -1.33 -7.69
C SER A 51 -3.13 -2.72 -7.91
N SER A 52 -1.82 -2.83 -8.11
CA SER A 52 -1.13 -4.13 -8.23
C SER A 52 0.35 -4.01 -7.87
N GLY A 53 0.92 -5.08 -7.32
CA GLY A 53 2.34 -5.10 -7.00
C GLY A 53 2.82 -6.44 -6.47
N THR A 54 3.99 -6.86 -6.93
CA THR A 54 4.57 -8.16 -6.56
C THR A 54 5.43 -8.04 -5.31
N LEU A 55 5.21 -8.90 -4.32
CA LEU A 55 6.06 -8.97 -3.14
C LEU A 55 7.49 -9.35 -3.52
N ILE A 56 8.48 -8.57 -3.10
CA ILE A 56 9.90 -8.87 -3.35
C ILE A 56 10.47 -9.79 -2.26
N LYS A 57 10.15 -9.50 -1.00
CA LYS A 57 10.58 -10.31 0.14
C LYS A 57 9.77 -9.95 1.38
N TRP A 58 9.56 -10.94 2.24
CA TRP A 58 9.06 -10.68 3.58
C TRP A 58 10.10 -10.00 4.47
N THR A 59 9.62 -9.22 5.41
CA THR A 59 10.41 -8.59 6.48
C THR A 59 9.64 -8.73 7.80
N LYS A 60 10.10 -8.10 8.89
CA LYS A 60 9.34 -8.01 10.15
C LYS A 60 8.95 -9.39 10.73
N GLY A 61 9.76 -10.43 10.49
CA GLY A 61 9.53 -11.79 11.00
C GLY A 61 8.45 -12.59 10.27
N PHE A 62 7.97 -12.15 9.11
CA PHE A 62 7.14 -12.94 8.20
C PHE A 62 8.01 -13.84 7.30
N SER A 63 7.54 -15.04 7.02
CA SER A 63 8.17 -15.99 6.09
C SER A 63 7.07 -16.88 5.50
N ILE A 64 6.43 -16.40 4.44
CA ILE A 64 5.41 -17.13 3.67
C ILE A 64 5.94 -17.18 2.23
N ASP A 65 6.81 -18.16 1.96
CA ASP A 65 7.66 -18.16 0.77
C ASP A 65 6.84 -18.17 -0.53
N ASP A 66 5.69 -18.85 -0.53
CA ASP A 66 4.79 -18.94 -1.70
C ASP A 66 4.14 -17.59 -2.09
N THR A 67 4.19 -16.56 -1.23
CA THR A 67 3.70 -15.21 -1.58
C THR A 67 4.78 -14.38 -2.29
N VAL A 68 6.06 -14.76 -2.19
CA VAL A 68 7.14 -14.03 -2.84
C VAL A 68 6.95 -14.11 -4.36
N ASP A 69 7.19 -12.99 -5.04
CA ASP A 69 6.94 -12.77 -6.46
C ASP A 69 5.46 -12.85 -6.91
N GLN A 70 4.51 -13.00 -5.98
CA GLN A 70 3.08 -12.93 -6.27
C GLN A 70 2.51 -11.51 -6.11
N ASP A 71 1.47 -11.20 -6.89
CA ASP A 71 0.72 -9.94 -6.75
C ASP A 71 -0.18 -9.98 -5.51
N VAL A 72 0.17 -9.18 -4.50
CA VAL A 72 -0.51 -9.19 -3.20
C VAL A 72 -1.94 -8.65 -3.28
N VAL A 73 -2.25 -7.83 -4.29
CA VAL A 73 -3.63 -7.37 -4.52
C VAL A 73 -4.47 -8.52 -5.09
N GLY A 74 -3.90 -9.28 -6.02
CA GLY A 74 -4.51 -10.50 -6.54
C GLY A 74 -4.80 -11.51 -5.43
N GLU A 75 -3.85 -11.75 -4.53
CA GLU A 75 -4.04 -12.67 -3.40
C GLU A 75 -5.16 -12.24 -2.45
N LEU A 76 -5.24 -10.95 -2.10
CA LEU A 76 -6.34 -10.43 -1.29
C LEU A 76 -7.68 -10.49 -2.04
N THR A 77 -7.69 -10.22 -3.34
CA THR A 77 -8.91 -10.27 -4.18
C THR A 77 -9.49 -11.67 -4.22
N LYS A 78 -8.65 -12.69 -4.48
CA LYS A 78 -9.07 -14.11 -4.44
C LYS A 78 -9.66 -14.48 -3.09
N ALA A 79 -9.05 -14.02 -1.99
CA ALA A 79 -9.55 -14.30 -0.64
C ALA A 79 -10.93 -13.66 -0.38
N MET A 80 -11.17 -12.43 -0.87
CA MET A 80 -12.48 -11.79 -0.78
C MET A 80 -13.53 -12.49 -1.65
N GLU A 81 -13.17 -12.92 -2.85
CA GLU A 81 -14.05 -13.68 -3.76
C GLU A 81 -14.48 -15.02 -3.14
N ARG A 82 -13.56 -15.75 -2.50
CA ARG A 82 -13.86 -17.04 -1.83
C ARG A 82 -14.96 -16.93 -0.78
N ILE A 83 -15.09 -15.77 -0.12
CA ILE A 83 -16.11 -15.53 0.92
C ILE A 83 -17.29 -14.69 0.43
N GLY A 84 -17.33 -14.32 -0.86
CA GLY A 84 -18.39 -13.52 -1.44
C GLY A 84 -18.43 -12.06 -0.96
N LEU A 85 -17.29 -11.49 -0.55
CA LEU A 85 -17.22 -10.08 -0.13
C LEU A 85 -17.10 -9.17 -1.36
N ASP A 86 -18.18 -8.45 -1.70
CA ASP A 86 -18.21 -7.52 -2.84
C ASP A 86 -17.42 -6.23 -2.56
N MET A 87 -16.12 -6.25 -2.88
CA MET A 87 -15.21 -5.14 -2.66
C MET A 87 -14.06 -5.14 -3.67
N ARG A 88 -13.60 -3.95 -4.07
CA ARG A 88 -12.51 -3.75 -5.02
C ARG A 88 -11.33 -3.03 -4.37
N VAL A 89 -10.13 -3.59 -4.51
CA VAL A 89 -8.90 -2.88 -4.16
C VAL A 89 -8.59 -1.85 -5.25
N THR A 90 -8.67 -0.56 -4.91
CA THR A 90 -8.44 0.55 -5.86
C THR A 90 -7.04 1.13 -5.78
N ALA A 91 -6.35 0.92 -4.67
CA ALA A 91 -4.99 1.37 -4.48
C ALA A 91 -4.20 0.42 -3.58
N LEU A 92 -3.01 0.03 -4.03
CA LEU A 92 -1.96 -0.57 -3.22
C LEU A 92 -1.01 0.55 -2.78
N VAL A 93 -0.80 0.68 -1.47
CA VAL A 93 -0.15 1.85 -0.89
C VAL A 93 0.93 1.44 0.11
N ASN A 94 2.01 2.23 0.18
CA ASN A 94 2.97 2.19 1.29
C ASN A 94 2.49 3.12 2.42
N ASP A 95 2.69 2.77 3.68
CA ASP A 95 2.24 3.56 4.84
C ASP A 95 2.70 5.03 4.81
N THR A 96 3.90 5.31 4.29
CA THR A 96 4.42 6.68 4.19
C THR A 96 3.72 7.47 3.07
N ILE A 97 3.38 6.80 1.96
CA ILE A 97 2.52 7.38 0.90
C ILE A 97 1.11 7.66 1.46
N GLY A 98 0.54 6.74 2.23
CA GLY A 98 -0.76 6.92 2.88
C GLY A 98 -0.76 8.11 3.84
N THR A 99 0.33 8.29 4.59
CA THR A 99 0.55 9.44 5.47
C THR A 99 0.58 10.75 4.67
N LEU A 100 1.29 10.77 3.54
CA LEU A 100 1.33 11.93 2.64
C LEU A 100 -0.06 12.25 2.08
N ALA A 101 -0.79 11.23 1.61
CA ALA A 101 -2.13 11.40 1.05
C ALA A 101 -3.12 11.94 2.09
N GLY A 102 -3.11 11.39 3.30
CA GLY A 102 -3.96 11.88 4.40
C GLY A 102 -3.61 13.30 4.84
N GLY A 103 -2.32 13.65 4.88
CA GLY A 103 -1.88 15.02 5.12
C GLY A 103 -2.36 15.98 4.03
N ARG A 104 -2.15 15.61 2.76
CA ARG A 104 -2.54 16.41 1.60
C ARG A 104 -4.05 16.61 1.47
N TYR A 105 -4.84 15.63 1.88
CA TYR A 105 -6.30 15.74 1.94
C TYR A 105 -6.76 16.91 2.83
N ASN A 106 -6.07 17.14 3.95
CA ASN A 106 -6.41 18.20 4.91
C ASN A 106 -5.70 19.53 4.61
N ASN A 107 -4.53 19.49 3.98
CA ASN A 107 -3.75 20.68 3.65
C ASN A 107 -3.09 20.53 2.26
N PRO A 108 -3.47 21.35 1.27
CA PRO A 108 -2.94 21.25 -0.10
C PRO A 108 -1.43 21.51 -0.22
N ASP A 109 -0.81 22.14 0.78
CA ASP A 109 0.63 22.50 0.76
C ASP A 109 1.55 21.37 1.25
N VAL A 110 1.01 20.21 1.66
CA VAL A 110 1.81 19.07 2.13
C VAL A 110 2.63 18.47 0.99
N VAL A 111 3.94 18.71 0.96
CA VAL A 111 4.84 18.21 -0.10
C VAL A 111 5.58 16.92 0.27
N ALA A 112 5.64 16.56 1.55
CA ALA A 112 6.34 15.38 2.03
C ALA A 112 5.69 14.81 3.30
N ALA A 113 5.95 13.54 3.57
CA ALA A 113 5.62 12.85 4.81
C ALA A 113 6.84 12.07 5.28
N VAL A 114 7.02 12.01 6.60
CA VAL A 114 8.15 11.32 7.24
C VAL A 114 7.62 10.47 8.39
N ILE A 115 8.06 9.22 8.43
CA ILE A 115 7.82 8.31 9.55
C ILE A 115 9.10 8.27 10.41
N LEU A 116 8.92 8.57 11.70
CA LEU A 116 9.95 8.46 12.74
C LEU A 116 9.39 7.60 13.88
N GLY A 117 9.56 6.28 13.78
CA GLY A 117 9.09 5.32 14.78
C GLY A 117 10.07 4.17 14.93
N THR A 118 9.57 2.95 15.10
CA THR A 118 10.40 1.72 15.12
C THR A 118 11.24 1.57 13.85
N GLY A 119 10.72 2.04 12.72
CA GLY A 119 11.47 2.25 11.49
C GLY A 119 11.39 3.70 11.05
N THR A 120 12.08 4.02 9.95
CA THR A 120 11.99 5.33 9.33
C THR A 120 11.84 5.24 7.83
N ASN A 121 11.02 6.11 7.27
CA ASN A 121 10.84 6.28 5.83
C ASN A 121 10.39 7.71 5.51
N ALA A 122 10.52 8.12 4.26
CA ALA A 122 9.97 9.37 3.74
C ALA A 122 9.33 9.17 2.37
N ALA A 123 8.28 9.93 2.12
CA ALA A 123 7.66 10.07 0.82
C ALA A 123 7.48 11.55 0.49
N TYR A 124 7.57 11.92 -0.79
CA TYR A 124 7.39 13.30 -1.22
C TYR A 124 6.75 13.39 -2.61
N VAL A 125 6.26 14.57 -2.96
CA VAL A 125 5.72 14.88 -4.28
C VAL A 125 6.84 15.42 -5.17
N GLU A 126 7.18 14.69 -6.22
CA GLU A 126 8.17 15.08 -7.23
C GLU A 126 7.48 15.46 -8.53
N ARG A 127 8.10 16.35 -9.30
CA ARG A 127 7.71 16.64 -10.68
C ARG A 127 8.00 15.43 -11.55
N ALA A 128 6.98 14.86 -12.17
CA ALA A 128 7.09 13.60 -12.90
C ALA A 128 8.11 13.66 -14.05
N HIS A 129 8.28 14.82 -14.70
CA HIS A 129 9.28 15.02 -15.76
C HIS A 129 10.73 15.06 -15.26
N ALA A 130 10.95 15.23 -13.95
CA ALA A 130 12.26 15.25 -13.32
C ALA A 130 12.72 13.87 -12.85
N ILE A 131 12.07 12.78 -13.31
CA ILE A 131 12.40 11.40 -12.94
C ILE A 131 12.95 10.66 -14.19
N PRO A 132 14.27 10.70 -14.45
CA PRO A 132 14.84 10.14 -15.69
C PRO A 132 14.60 8.65 -15.89
N LYS A 133 14.42 7.89 -14.79
CA LYS A 133 14.16 6.45 -14.85
C LYS A 133 12.71 6.11 -15.20
N TRP A 134 11.78 7.06 -15.11
CA TRP A 134 10.36 6.84 -15.37
C TRP A 134 10.06 7.05 -16.85
N HIS A 135 9.61 5.98 -17.51
CA HIS A 135 9.24 6.01 -18.92
C HIS A 135 7.74 5.70 -19.15
N GLY A 136 6.97 5.62 -18.05
CA GLY A 136 5.54 5.35 -18.09
C GLY A 136 4.71 6.62 -18.36
N LEU A 137 3.39 6.45 -18.39
CA LEU A 137 2.46 7.58 -18.52
C LEU A 137 2.63 8.55 -17.35
N LEU A 138 2.56 9.85 -17.65
CA LEU A 138 2.63 10.87 -16.63
C LEU A 138 1.27 11.02 -15.92
N PRO A 139 1.25 11.27 -14.61
CA PRO A 139 0.04 11.63 -13.89
C PRO A 139 -0.58 12.91 -14.45
N LYS A 140 -1.92 13.04 -14.37
CA LYS A 140 -2.65 14.21 -14.90
C LYS A 140 -2.19 15.55 -14.31
N SER A 141 -1.78 15.57 -13.05
CA SER A 141 -1.25 16.76 -12.37
C SER A 141 0.17 17.13 -12.79
N GLY A 142 0.90 16.21 -13.43
CA GLY A 142 2.35 16.33 -13.61
C GLY A 142 3.17 15.99 -12.36
N ASP A 143 2.52 15.63 -11.26
CA ASP A 143 3.13 15.30 -9.98
C ASP A 143 3.12 13.78 -9.72
N MET A 144 4.25 13.24 -9.30
CA MET A 144 4.45 11.83 -8.95
C MET A 144 4.86 11.71 -7.48
N VAL A 145 4.14 10.88 -6.72
CA VAL A 145 4.55 10.58 -5.33
C VAL A 145 5.70 9.58 -5.36
N ILE A 146 6.78 9.89 -4.65
CA ILE A 146 7.96 9.03 -4.49
C ILE A 146 7.97 8.47 -3.08
N ASN A 147 7.96 7.14 -2.96
CA ASN A 147 8.39 6.45 -1.75
C ASN A 147 9.92 6.30 -1.82
N MET A 148 10.63 6.89 -0.86
CA MET A 148 12.10 6.93 -0.88
C MET A 148 12.74 5.66 -0.33
N GLU A 149 12.06 4.93 0.57
CA GLU A 149 12.66 3.84 1.37
C GLU A 149 14.00 4.27 1.99
N TRP A 150 14.01 5.48 2.58
CA TRP A 150 15.26 6.19 2.91
C TRP A 150 16.05 5.59 4.07
N GLY A 151 15.51 4.56 4.75
CA GLY A 151 16.15 3.94 5.90
C GLY A 151 17.45 3.24 5.54
N ASN A 152 17.67 2.97 4.25
CA ASN A 152 18.91 2.42 3.71
C ASN A 152 19.91 3.51 3.23
N PHE A 153 19.66 4.79 3.51
CA PHE A 153 20.61 5.85 3.19
C PHE A 153 21.91 5.67 3.98
N ARG A 154 23.05 5.75 3.30
CA ARG A 154 24.39 5.67 3.90
C ARG A 154 25.30 6.69 3.23
N SER A 155 26.12 7.38 4.03
CA SER A 155 27.09 8.36 3.55
C SER A 155 28.30 8.41 4.47
N SER A 156 29.48 8.76 3.94
CA SER A 156 30.69 9.04 4.73
C SER A 156 30.54 10.27 5.64
N HIS A 157 29.52 11.10 5.39
CA HIS A 157 29.20 12.26 6.22
C HIS A 157 28.36 11.92 7.45
N LEU A 158 27.85 10.68 7.57
CA LEU A 158 27.16 10.25 8.78
C LEU A 158 28.20 10.05 9.89
N PRO A 159 28.07 10.73 11.04
CA PRO A 159 28.97 10.54 12.17
C PRO A 159 28.69 9.17 12.80
N VAL A 160 29.40 8.15 12.36
CA VAL A 160 29.37 6.82 12.97
C VAL A 160 30.45 6.77 14.04
N THR A 161 30.04 6.50 15.29
CA THR A 161 30.93 6.24 16.43
C THR A 161 31.36 4.79 16.48
#